data_AF-A0A0Q7EMM1-F1
#
_entry.id   AF-A0A0Q7EMM1-F1
#
_cell.length_a   1.000
_cell.length_b   1.000
_cell.length_c   1.000
_cell.angle_alpha   90.00
_cell.angle_beta   90.00
_cell.angle_gamma   90.00
#
_symmetry.space_group_name_H-M   'P 1'
#
loop_
_entity.id
_entity.type
_entity.pdbx_description
1 polymer ?
#
loop_
_entity_poly.entity_id
_entity_poly.type
_entity_poly.pdbx_seq_one_letter_code
_entity_poly.pdbx_strand_id
1 'polypeptide(L)' 'MSGKPHSLNGIGHFDIAGPDFGALQSFYSGVLGWQVTPRGPGYGMIATPAGGPDGALSRRKPLR' A
#
# COMPACT_ATOMS: atom_id res chain seq x y z
N MET A 1 -5.85 -6.35 21.82
CA MET A 1 -5.08 -6.27 20.56
C MET A 1 -4.03 -5.19 20.77
N SER A 2 -2.75 -5.56 20.94
CA SER A 2 -1.68 -4.56 21.13
C SER A 2 -1.35 -3.96 19.77
N GLY A 3 -1.61 -2.66 19.57
CA GLY A 3 -1.25 -1.96 18.33
C GLY A 3 0.27 -1.90 18.15
N LYS A 4 0.74 -1.83 16.90
CA LYS A 4 2.17 -1.60 16.62
C LYS A 4 2.62 -0.31 17.35
N PRO A 5 3.77 -0.29 18.04
CA PRO A 5 4.25 0.92 18.69
C PRO A 5 4.53 1.99 17.61
N HIS A 6 3.78 3.10 17.66
CA HIS A 6 4.01 4.25 16.79
C HIS A 6 5.07 5.14 17.45
N SER A 7 6.20 5.36 16.79
CA SER A 7 7.17 6.37 17.24
C SER A 7 6.58 7.77 17.04
N LEU A 8 6.83 8.68 17.98
CA LEU A 8 6.47 10.09 17.82
C LEU A 8 7.14 10.63 16.55
N ASN A 9 6.34 11.24 15.67
CA ASN A 9 6.76 11.78 14.37
C ASN A 9 7.24 10.73 13.32
N GLY A 10 6.90 9.45 13.47
CA GLY A 10 7.15 8.43 12.45
C GLY A 10 6.16 8.50 11.27
N ILE A 11 6.59 8.05 10.08
CA ILE A 11 5.67 7.81 8.96
C ILE A 11 4.76 6.65 9.36
N GLY A 12 3.45 6.89 9.44
CA GLY A 12 2.46 5.88 9.83
C GLY A 12 1.82 5.13 8.66
N HIS A 13 1.78 5.75 7.48
CA HIS A 13 1.12 5.21 6.29
C HIS A 13 1.67 5.87 5.02
N PHE A 14 1.59 5.19 3.89
CA PHE A 14 1.86 5.76 2.57
C PHE A 14 0.87 5.26 1.52
N ASP A 15 0.63 6.07 0.49
CA ASP A 15 -0.20 5.71 -0.65
C ASP A 15 0.59 5.83 -1.97
N ILE A 16 0.43 4.81 -2.83
CA ILE A 16 0.99 4.82 -4.18
C ILE A 16 -0.17 4.82 -5.17
N ALA A 17 -0.20 5.83 -6.03
CA ALA A 17 -1.24 5.99 -7.05
C ALA A 17 -0.68 5.81 -8.46
N GLY A 18 -1.36 5.03 -9.28
CA GLY A 18 -0.94 4.73 -10.66
C GLY A 18 -2.11 4.46 -11.60
N PRO A 19 -1.89 4.48 -12.91
CA PRO A 19 -2.98 4.37 -13.89
C PRO A 19 -3.65 3.00 -13.92
N ASP A 20 -2.90 1.95 -13.57
CA ASP A 20 -3.40 0.58 -13.52
C ASP A 20 -3.07 -0.10 -12.18
N PHE A 21 -4.10 -0.59 -11.50
CA PHE A 21 -3.96 -1.23 -10.19
C PHE A 21 -3.29 -2.61 -10.27
N GLY A 22 -3.60 -3.40 -11.30
CA GLY A 22 -3.03 -4.75 -11.46
C GLY A 22 -1.54 -4.70 -11.77
N ALA A 23 -1.11 -3.73 -12.59
CA ALA A 23 0.29 -3.47 -12.88
C ALA A 23 1.05 -3.00 -11.64
N LEU A 24 0.47 -2.09 -10.84
CA LEU A 24 1.07 -1.67 -9.57
C LEU A 24 1.23 -2.85 -8.61
N GLN A 25 0.18 -3.64 -8.43
CA GLN A 25 0.21 -4.82 -7.56
C GLN A 25 1.30 -5.81 -8.02
N SER A 26 1.30 -6.17 -9.30
CA SER A 26 2.29 -7.11 -9.86
C SER A 26 3.72 -6.61 -9.69
N PHE A 27 3.95 -5.31 -9.92
CA PHE A 27 5.26 -4.70 -9.78
C PHE A 27 5.76 -4.73 -8.32
N TYR A 28 4.97 -4.23 -7.36
CA TYR A 28 5.42 -4.15 -5.97
C TYR A 28 5.46 -5.52 -5.27
N SER A 29 4.59 -6.46 -5.65
CA SER A 29 4.71 -7.85 -5.22
C SER A 29 5.96 -8.52 -5.80
N GLY A 30 6.32 -8.25 -7.06
CA GLY A 30 7.50 -8.84 -7.70
C GLY A 30 8.83 -8.26 -7.22
N VAL A 31 8.92 -6.93 -7.06
CA VAL A 31 10.16 -6.23 -6.70
C VAL A 31 10.42 -6.26 -5.21
N LEU A 32 9.38 -6.07 -4.38
CA LEU A 32 9.52 -5.91 -2.93
C LEU A 32 8.94 -7.07 -2.13
N GLY A 33 8.31 -8.06 -2.78
CA GLY A 33 7.63 -9.16 -2.09
C GLY A 33 6.36 -8.74 -1.33
N TRP A 34 5.88 -7.50 -1.55
CA TRP A 34 4.77 -6.95 -0.79
C TRP A 34 3.46 -7.67 -1.06
N GLN A 35 2.72 -7.93 0.02
CA GLN A 35 1.40 -8.54 -0.04
C GLN A 35 0.35 -7.43 -0.12
N VAL A 36 -0.43 -7.44 -1.21
CA VAL A 36 -1.51 -6.49 -1.45
C VAL A 36 -2.84 -7.21 -1.24
N THR A 37 -3.63 -6.74 -0.28
CA THR A 37 -4.99 -7.22 -0.04
C THR A 37 -5.98 -6.26 -0.69
N PRO A 38 -6.70 -6.67 -1.76
CA PRO A 38 -7.72 -5.83 -2.38
C PRO A 38 -8.83 -5.45 -1.38
N ARG A 39 -9.24 -4.18 -1.40
CA ARG A 39 -10.28 -3.63 -0.51
C ARG A 39 -11.43 -2.94 -1.29
N GLY A 40 -11.40 -3.00 -2.62
CA GLY A 40 -12.41 -2.47 -3.50
C GLY A 40 -11.88 -2.27 -4.92
N PRO A 41 -12.71 -1.81 -5.87
CA PRO A 41 -12.29 -1.59 -7.25
C PRO A 41 -11.13 -0.60 -7.34
N GLY A 42 -9.96 -1.07 -7.77
CA GLY A 42 -8.77 -0.24 -7.94
C GLY A 42 -8.13 0.24 -6.64
N TYR A 43 -8.39 -0.42 -5.50
CA TYR A 43 -7.79 -0.08 -4.21
C TYR A 43 -7.40 -1.33 -3.42
N GLY A 44 -6.24 -1.31 -2.77
CA GLY A 44 -5.76 -2.42 -1.95
C GLY A 44 -4.76 -1.97 -0.90
N MET A 45 -4.78 -2.64 0.25
CA MET A 45 -3.86 -2.37 1.36
C MET A 45 -2.58 -3.20 1.22
N ILE A 46 -1.46 -2.59 1.56
CA ILE A 46 -0.14 -3.22 1.61
C ILE A 46 0.17 -3.53 3.06
N ALA A 47 0.57 -4.78 3.33
CA ALA A 47 1.25 -5.14 4.57
C ALA A 47 2.75 -5.12 4.30
N THR A 48 3.48 -4.18 4.91
CA THR A 48 4.94 -4.13 4.75
C THR A 48 5.64 -5.09 5.72
N PRO A 49 6.73 -5.74 5.30
CA PRO A 49 7.51 -6.60 6.19
C PRO A 49 8.15 -5.84 7.36
N ALA A 50 8.55 -6.56 8.39
CA ALA A 50 9.45 -6.10 9.46
C ALA A 50 9.00 -4.85 10.26
N GLY A 51 7.69 -4.57 10.31
CA GLY A 51 7.15 -3.49 11.14
C GLY A 51 7.28 -2.09 10.54
N GLY A 52 7.54 -2.00 9.23
CA GLY A 52 7.43 -0.73 8.50
C GLY A 52 6.00 -0.17 8.50
N PRO A 53 5.81 1.07 8.01
CA PRO A 53 4.48 1.62 7.82
C PRO A 53 3.72 0.74 6.83
N ASP A 54 2.47 0.41 7.16
CA ASP A 54 1.56 -0.20 6.20
C ASP A 54 1.21 0.85 5.13
N GLY A 55 0.59 0.44 4.02
CA GLY A 55 0.33 1.36 2.93
C GLY A 55 -0.88 0.98 2.09
N ALA A 56 -1.09 1.69 0.99
CA ALA A 56 -2.08 1.28 -0.01
C ALA A 56 -1.64 1.56 -1.45
N LEU A 57 -2.20 0.76 -2.35
CA LEU A 57 -2.19 0.99 -3.79
C LEU A 57 -3.55 1.52 -4.22
N SER A 58 -3.56 2.56 -5.04
CA SER A 58 -4.77 3.11 -5.63
C SER A 58 -4.63 3.33 -7.13
N ARG A 59 -5.72 3.06 -7.85
CA ARG A 59 -5.85 3.52 -9.23
C ARG A 59 -6.08 5.02 -9.19
N ARG A 60 -5.17 5.77 -9.81
CA ARG A 60 -5.32 7.22 -9.98
C ARG A 60 -6.54 7.49 -10.86
N LYS A 61 -7.47 8.33 -10.37
CA LYS A 61 -8.54 8.84 -11.22
C LYS A 61 -7.96 9.75 -12.30
N PRO A 62 -8.46 9.70 -13.55
CA PRO A 62 -8.08 10.67 -14.57
C PRO A 62 -8.33 12.09 -14.05
N LEU A 63 -7.35 12.98 -14.27
CA LEU A 63 -7.56 14.42 -14.13
C LEU A 63 -8.59 14.81 -15.20
N ARG A 64 -9.70 15.41 -14.78
CA ARG A 64 -10.72 15.95 -15.69
C ARG A 64 -10.21 17.21 -16.37
#